data_AF-A0A418X1B9-F1
#
_entry.id   AF-A0A418X1B9-F1
#
_cell.length_a   1.000
_cell.length_b   1.000
_cell.length_c   1.000
_cell.angle_alpha   90.00
_cell.angle_beta   90.00
_cell.angle_gamma   90.00
#
_symmetry.space_group_name_H-M   'P 1'
#
loop_
_entity.id
_entity.type
_entity.pdbx_description
1 polymer ?
#
loop_
_entity_poly.entity_id
_entity_poly.type
_entity_poly.pdbx_seq_one_letter_code
_entity_poly.pdbx_strand_id
1 'polypeptide(L)'
;MNALAPYIGFIRAAAFIAAALFIFKMGGDSVRAQWAAADRERVEAAADLARETRRAFDAITVNSQKEKENANATIASLRADMRNGTERLSLAVAACQTGTSGAGNSEARAELLPAAADRIVGIIGEADDAVRDLNACIDKYNAVKGTL
;
A
#
# COMPACT_ATOMS: atom_id res chain seq x y z
N MET A 1 -15.19 -5.58 85.68
CA MET A 1 -15.69 -6.02 84.35
C MET A 1 -16.06 -4.78 83.55
N ASN A 2 -15.13 -4.13 82.82
CA ASN A 2 -15.50 -3.04 81.88
C ASN A 2 -14.40 -2.63 80.87
N ALA A 3 -13.58 -3.58 80.39
CA ALA A 3 -12.51 -3.28 79.42
C ALA A 3 -12.86 -3.63 77.96
N LEU A 4 -13.98 -4.33 77.71
CA LEU A 4 -14.33 -4.87 76.38
C LEU A 4 -15.39 -4.05 75.61
N ALA A 5 -16.10 -3.13 76.29
CA ALA A 5 -17.11 -2.27 75.69
C ALA A 5 -16.60 -1.39 74.51
N PRO A 6 -15.40 -0.77 74.56
CA PRO A 6 -14.91 0.02 73.43
C PRO A 6 -14.50 -0.86 72.23
N TYR A 7 -14.04 -2.09 72.47
CA TYR A 7 -13.52 -2.99 71.43
C TYR A 7 -14.63 -3.53 70.51
N ILE A 8 -15.84 -3.75 71.06
CA ILE A 8 -17.03 -4.17 70.29
C ILE A 8 -17.47 -3.06 69.31
N GLY A 9 -17.33 -1.79 69.71
CA GLY A 9 -17.60 -0.65 68.83
C GLY A 9 -16.64 -0.58 67.64
N PHE A 10 -15.34 -0.77 67.88
CA PHE A 10 -14.33 -0.82 66.83
C PHE A 10 -14.52 -1.99 65.86
N ILE A 11 -14.85 -3.19 66.37
CA ILE A 11 -15.11 -4.36 65.51
C ILE A 11 -16.31 -4.11 64.59
N ARG A 12 -17.40 -3.51 65.10
CA ARG A 12 -18.57 -3.19 64.28
C ARG A 12 -18.25 -2.14 63.22
N ALA A 13 -17.54 -1.07 63.58
CA ALA A 13 -17.12 -0.04 62.64
C ALA A 13 -16.23 -0.63 61.53
N ALA A 14 -15.27 -1.48 61.88
CA ALA A 14 -14.41 -2.16 60.91
C ALA A 14 -15.20 -3.07 59.96
N ALA A 15 -16.20 -3.81 60.46
CA ALA A 15 -17.07 -4.65 59.64
C ALA A 15 -17.90 -3.82 58.63
N PHE A 16 -18.44 -2.67 59.05
CA PHE A 16 -19.16 -1.76 58.15
C PHE A 16 -18.25 -1.16 57.07
N ILE A 17 -17.02 -0.74 57.43
CA ILE A 17 -16.04 -0.22 56.48
C ILE A 17 -15.65 -1.30 55.47
N ALA A 18 -15.39 -2.53 55.93
CA ALA A 18 -15.06 -3.66 55.05
C ALA A 18 -16.21 -3.99 54.08
N ALA A 19 -17.46 -3.99 54.55
CA ALA A 19 -18.62 -4.21 53.70
C ALA A 19 -18.80 -3.09 52.65
N ALA A 20 -18.59 -1.83 53.03
CA ALA A 20 -18.66 -0.69 52.12
C ALA A 20 -17.58 -0.75 51.03
N LEU A 21 -16.34 -1.10 51.39
CA LEU A 21 -15.24 -1.28 50.43
C LEU A 21 -15.50 -2.44 49.47
N PHE A 22 -16.07 -3.55 49.95
CA PHE A 22 -16.43 -4.69 49.13
C PHE A 22 -17.48 -4.31 48.06
N ILE A 23 -18.55 -3.60 48.46
CA ILE A 23 -19.58 -3.13 47.54
C ILE A 23 -19.01 -2.15 46.51
N PHE A 24 -18.20 -1.19 46.94
CA PHE A 24 -17.54 -0.23 46.04
C PHE A 24 -16.63 -0.93 45.02
N LYS A 25 -15.84 -1.91 45.47
CA LYS A 25 -14.96 -2.69 44.59
C LYS A 25 -15.76 -3.53 43.59
N MET A 26 -16.83 -4.19 44.03
CA MET A 26 -17.69 -5.01 43.18
C MET A 26 -18.41 -4.16 42.13
N GLY A 27 -18.88 -2.96 42.51
CA GLY A 27 -19.39 -1.96 41.58
C GLY A 27 -18.34 -1.56 40.54
N GLY A 28 -17.12 -1.22 40.96
CA GLY A 28 -16.02 -0.89 40.06
C GLY A 28 -15.61 -2.04 39.12
N ASP A 29 -15.60 -3.28 39.62
CA ASP A 29 -15.26 -4.48 38.84
C ASP A 29 -16.34 -4.77 37.77
N SER A 30 -17.63 -4.62 38.10
CA SER A 30 -18.73 -4.79 37.15
C SER A 30 -18.75 -3.73 36.05
N VAL A 31 -18.47 -2.47 36.39
CA VAL A 31 -18.38 -1.36 35.43
C VAL A 31 -17.19 -1.59 34.51
N ARG A 32 -16.01 -1.93 35.04
CA ARG A 32 -14.82 -2.26 34.24
C ARG A 32 -15.06 -3.44 33.29
N ALA A 33 -15.78 -4.46 33.72
CA ALA A 33 -16.12 -5.60 32.86
C ALA A 33 -17.02 -5.18 31.68
N GLN A 34 -17.99 -4.29 31.91
CA GLN A 34 -18.85 -3.76 30.84
C GLN A 34 -18.06 -2.90 29.84
N TRP A 35 -17.18 -2.00 30.30
CA TRP A 35 -16.31 -1.23 29.43
C TRP A 35 -15.35 -2.13 28.63
N ALA A 36 -14.76 -3.14 29.28
CA ALA A 36 -13.87 -4.09 28.60
C ALA A 36 -14.59 -4.92 27.53
N ALA A 37 -15.86 -5.27 27.73
CA ALA A 37 -16.66 -5.97 26.72
C ALA A 37 -16.95 -5.04 25.52
N ALA A 38 -17.37 -3.80 25.77
CA ALA A 38 -17.60 -2.81 24.71
C ALA A 38 -16.32 -2.46 23.94
N ASP A 39 -15.18 -2.34 24.62
CA ASP A 39 -13.90 -2.07 23.97
C ASP A 39 -13.43 -3.25 23.11
N ARG A 40 -13.66 -4.50 23.53
CA ARG A 40 -13.32 -5.69 22.73
C ARG A 40 -14.05 -5.72 21.41
N GLU A 41 -15.35 -5.45 21.41
CA GLU A 41 -16.14 -5.43 20.17
C GLU A 41 -15.61 -4.37 19.19
N ARG A 42 -15.28 -3.17 19.69
CA ARG A 42 -14.70 -2.10 18.87
C ARG A 42 -13.32 -2.46 18.33
N VAL A 43 -12.48 -3.09 19.15
CA VAL A 43 -11.13 -3.53 18.76
C VAL A 43 -11.21 -4.68 17.74
N GLU A 44 -12.11 -5.63 17.92
CA GLU A 44 -12.32 -6.75 17.00
C GLU A 44 -12.82 -6.26 15.64
N ALA A 45 -13.83 -5.39 15.61
CA ALA A 45 -14.34 -4.79 14.38
C ALA A 45 -13.25 -3.99 13.64
N ALA A 46 -12.45 -3.20 14.37
CA ALA A 46 -11.33 -2.47 13.78
C ALA A 46 -10.24 -3.42 13.25
N ALA A 47 -9.97 -4.52 13.96
CA ALA A 47 -9.00 -5.52 13.54
C ALA A 47 -9.47 -6.31 12.30
N ASP A 48 -10.76 -6.60 12.17
CA ASP A 48 -11.35 -7.21 10.98
C ASP A 48 -11.22 -6.31 9.75
N LEU A 49 -11.61 -5.04 9.88
CA LEU A 49 -11.46 -4.06 8.80
C LEU A 49 -9.99 -3.89 8.39
N ALA A 50 -9.08 -3.85 9.36
CA ALA A 50 -7.64 -3.76 9.09
C ALA A 50 -7.12 -5.00 8.34
N ARG A 51 -7.57 -6.20 8.71
CA ARG A 51 -7.22 -7.46 8.02
C ARG A 51 -7.74 -7.47 6.58
N GLU A 52 -8.97 -7.05 6.36
CA GLU A 52 -9.57 -6.97 5.03
C GLU A 52 -8.83 -5.99 4.14
N THR A 53 -8.61 -4.77 4.64
CA THR A 53 -7.85 -3.73 3.94
C THR A 53 -6.45 -4.21 3.59
N ARG A 54 -5.78 -4.89 4.53
CA ARG A 54 -4.44 -5.44 4.32
C ARG A 54 -4.43 -6.47 3.19
N ARG A 55 -5.39 -7.40 3.16
CA ARG A 55 -5.52 -8.40 2.08
C ARG A 55 -5.75 -7.74 0.74
N ALA A 56 -6.60 -6.73 0.66
CA ALA A 56 -6.85 -5.97 -0.57
C ALA A 56 -5.54 -5.30 -1.07
N PHE A 57 -4.78 -4.69 -0.17
CA PHE A 57 -3.51 -4.04 -0.52
C PHE A 57 -2.43 -5.03 -0.95
N ASP A 58 -2.34 -6.17 -0.28
CA ASP A 58 -1.41 -7.23 -0.62
C ASP A 58 -1.75 -7.80 -2.01
N ALA A 59 -3.04 -8.01 -2.31
CA ALA A 59 -3.48 -8.46 -3.64
C ALA A 59 -3.15 -7.46 -4.75
N ILE A 60 -3.41 -6.16 -4.55
CA ILE A 60 -3.05 -5.10 -5.51
C ILE A 60 -1.53 -5.09 -5.74
N THR A 61 -0.75 -5.23 -4.67
CA THR A 61 0.72 -5.21 -4.74
C THR A 61 1.24 -6.40 -5.53
N VAL A 62 0.73 -7.60 -5.28
CA VAL A 62 1.12 -8.82 -6.03
C VAL A 62 0.77 -8.69 -7.51
N ASN A 63 -0.43 -8.22 -7.85
CA ASN A 63 -0.84 -8.07 -9.24
C ASN A 63 0.00 -7.03 -9.97
N SER A 64 0.20 -5.86 -9.37
CA SER A 64 1.04 -4.79 -9.93
C SER A 64 2.49 -5.25 -10.15
N GLN A 65 3.06 -5.99 -9.18
CA GLN A 65 4.41 -6.53 -9.31
C GLN A 65 4.53 -7.52 -10.47
N LYS A 66 3.55 -8.42 -10.63
CA LYS A 66 3.51 -9.38 -11.73
C LYS A 66 3.42 -8.70 -13.10
N GLU A 67 2.58 -7.68 -13.21
CA GLU A 67 2.44 -6.90 -14.44
C GLU A 67 3.75 -6.17 -14.79
N LYS A 68 4.41 -5.57 -13.79
CA LYS A 68 5.72 -4.94 -13.96
C LYS A 68 6.79 -5.92 -14.41
N GLU A 69 6.87 -7.10 -13.79
CA GLU A 69 7.86 -8.12 -14.17
C GLU A 69 7.68 -8.57 -15.62
N ASN A 70 6.44 -8.80 -16.06
CA ASN A 70 6.14 -9.18 -17.44
C ASN A 70 6.48 -8.07 -18.44
N ALA A 71 6.11 -6.82 -18.13
CA ALA A 71 6.44 -5.67 -18.95
C ALA A 71 7.96 -5.46 -19.05
N ASN A 72 8.67 -5.56 -17.93
CA ASN A 72 10.11 -5.38 -17.85
C ASN A 72 10.87 -6.49 -18.58
N ALA A 73 10.37 -7.74 -18.57
CA ALA A 73 10.94 -8.81 -19.38
C ALA A 73 10.84 -8.50 -20.88
N THR A 74 9.70 -7.97 -21.32
CA THR A 74 9.47 -7.61 -22.73
C THR A 74 10.38 -6.44 -23.15
N ILE A 75 10.44 -5.38 -22.33
CA ILE A 75 11.31 -4.23 -22.59
C ILE A 75 12.79 -4.63 -22.56
N ALA A 76 13.20 -5.52 -21.65
CA ALA A 76 14.56 -6.01 -21.58
C ALA A 76 14.97 -6.79 -22.84
N SER A 77 14.08 -7.62 -23.38
CA SER A 77 14.29 -8.32 -24.65
C SER A 77 14.50 -7.32 -25.79
N LEU A 78 13.58 -6.36 -25.93
CA LEU A 78 13.62 -5.33 -26.96
C LEU A 78 14.92 -4.50 -26.88
N ARG A 79 15.34 -4.13 -25.68
CA ARG A 79 16.61 -3.40 -25.45
C ARG A 79 17.83 -4.25 -25.80
N ALA A 80 17.79 -5.57 -25.56
CA ALA A 80 18.86 -6.47 -25.99
C ALA A 80 18.94 -6.55 -27.52
N ASP A 81 17.80 -6.67 -28.20
CA ASP A 81 17.74 -6.70 -29.67
C ASP A 81 18.23 -5.40 -30.31
N MET A 82 17.91 -4.25 -29.72
CA MET A 82 18.46 -2.95 -30.13
C MET A 82 19.97 -2.85 -29.92
N ARG A 83 20.50 -3.31 -28.79
CA ARG A 83 21.95 -3.29 -28.51
C ARG A 83 22.72 -4.20 -29.47
N ASN A 84 22.13 -5.34 -29.82
CA ASN A 84 22.69 -6.27 -30.80
C ASN A 84 22.52 -5.79 -32.25
N GLY A 85 21.73 -4.73 -32.48
CA GLY A 85 21.44 -4.18 -33.80
C GLY A 85 20.49 -5.04 -34.63
N THR A 86 19.84 -6.04 -34.01
CA THR A 86 18.79 -6.87 -34.59
C THR A 86 17.57 -6.03 -34.92
N GLU A 87 17.22 -5.09 -34.04
CA GLU A 87 16.17 -4.11 -34.23
C GLU A 87 16.76 -2.69 -34.27
N ARG A 88 16.23 -1.84 -35.14
CA ARG A 88 16.72 -0.47 -35.35
C ARG A 88 15.58 0.53 -35.32
N LEU A 89 15.71 1.55 -34.48
CA LEU A 89 14.81 2.71 -34.54
C LEU A 89 15.25 3.65 -35.66
N SER A 90 14.29 4.09 -36.48
CA SER A 90 14.50 5.11 -37.49
C SER A 90 13.51 6.26 -37.33
N LEU A 91 13.99 7.49 -37.57
CA LEU A 91 13.18 8.69 -37.60
C LEU A 91 12.95 9.11 -39.04
N ALA A 92 11.74 9.58 -39.35
CA ALA A 92 11.50 10.31 -40.59
C ALA A 92 12.24 11.64 -40.54
N VAL A 93 12.96 11.95 -41.61
CA VAL A 93 13.70 13.20 -41.76
C VAL A 93 13.23 13.87 -43.04
N ALA A 94 13.09 15.19 -43.01
CA ALA A 94 12.87 15.94 -44.24
C ALA A 94 14.12 15.82 -45.12
N ALA A 95 13.96 15.34 -46.34
CA ALA A 95 15.07 15.30 -47.29
C ALA A 95 15.61 16.73 -47.49
N CYS A 96 16.90 16.94 -47.23
CA CYS A 96 17.57 18.16 -47.65
C CYS A 96 17.55 18.19 -49.18
N GLN A 97 16.88 19.18 -49.77
CA GLN A 97 16.83 19.37 -51.22
C GLN A 97 18.19 19.88 -51.72
N THR A 98 19.15 18.97 -51.88
CA THR A 98 20.35 19.21 -52.68
C THR A 98 20.34 18.20 -53.81
N GLY A 99 19.98 18.70 -55.00
CA GLY A 99 19.47 17.89 -56.12
C GLY A 99 20.38 16.77 -56.59
N THR A 100 19.79 15.63 -56.93
CA THR A 100 19.80 15.03 -58.28
C THR A 100 18.65 14.02 -58.33
N SER A 101 17.90 14.07 -59.42
CA SER A 101 16.70 13.27 -59.70
C SER A 101 16.99 11.76 -59.73
N GLY A 102 16.31 10.98 -58.90
CA GLY A 102 16.30 9.52 -58.92
C GLY A 102 15.08 9.01 -58.16
N ALA A 103 14.23 8.26 -58.85
CA ALA A 103 12.86 7.93 -58.47
C ALA A 103 12.73 7.13 -57.16
N GLY A 104 11.71 7.49 -56.38
CA GLY A 104 11.16 6.66 -55.30
C GLY A 104 10.59 7.53 -54.19
N ASN A 105 9.34 7.30 -53.80
CA ASN A 105 8.72 7.87 -52.60
C ASN A 105 9.35 7.26 -51.33
N SER A 106 10.68 7.21 -51.23
CA SER A 106 11.39 6.82 -50.02
C SER A 106 11.45 8.03 -49.13
N GLU A 107 10.59 8.09 -48.11
CA GLU A 107 10.78 9.01 -46.99
C GLU A 107 12.24 8.92 -46.55
N ALA A 108 12.97 10.03 -46.51
CA ALA A 108 14.33 10.02 -45.98
C ALA A 108 14.25 9.62 -44.50
N ARG A 109 14.90 8.52 -44.13
CA ARG A 109 14.87 7.97 -42.78
C ARG A 109 16.29 7.99 -42.23
N ALA A 110 16.46 8.50 -41.00
CA ALA A 110 17.73 8.44 -40.28
C ALA A 110 17.64 7.37 -39.19
N GLU A 111 18.54 6.41 -39.22
CA GLU A 111 18.66 5.40 -38.17
C GLU A 111 19.31 6.00 -36.93
N LEU A 112 18.76 5.69 -35.76
CA LEU A 112 19.39 6.03 -34.49
C LEU A 112 20.56 5.10 -34.23
N LEU A 113 21.61 5.66 -33.61
CA LEU A 113 22.67 4.85 -33.02
C LEU A 113 22.05 3.89 -31.98
N PRO A 114 22.48 2.62 -31.93
CA PRO A 114 21.96 1.64 -30.96
C PRO A 114 21.97 2.14 -29.51
N ALA A 115 23.03 2.86 -29.12
CA ALA A 115 23.15 3.45 -27.78
C ALA A 115 22.16 4.60 -27.52
N ALA A 116 21.75 5.34 -28.54
CA ALA A 116 20.74 6.39 -28.41
C ALA A 116 19.32 5.79 -28.33
N ALA A 117 19.04 4.79 -29.17
CA ALA A 117 17.77 4.05 -29.15
C ALA A 117 17.54 3.36 -27.79
N ASP A 118 18.56 2.66 -27.26
CA ASP A 118 18.48 2.00 -25.94
C ASP A 118 18.20 2.99 -24.80
N ARG A 119 18.78 4.19 -24.85
CA ARG A 119 18.52 5.24 -23.85
C ARG A 119 17.09 5.74 -23.89
N ILE A 120 16.55 6.01 -25.09
CA ILE A 120 15.17 6.48 -25.25
C ILE A 120 14.18 5.45 -24.72
N VAL A 121 14.34 4.18 -25.11
CA VAL A 121 13.47 3.10 -24.64
C VAL A 121 13.63 2.89 -23.13
N GLY A 122 14.83 3.06 -22.58
CA GLY A 122 15.03 3.05 -21.13
C GLY A 122 14.22 4.10 -20.39
N ILE A 123 14.24 5.36 -20.86
CA ILE A 123 13.45 6.45 -20.25
C ILE A 123 11.96 6.16 -20.33
N ILE A 124 11.47 5.65 -21.47
CA ILE A 124 10.05 5.29 -21.65
C ILE A 124 9.68 4.14 -20.70
N GLY A 125 10.55 3.15 -20.53
CA GLY A 125 10.33 2.06 -19.57
C GLY A 125 10.22 2.56 -18.12
N GLU A 126 11.10 3.49 -17.71
CA GLU A 126 11.03 4.13 -16.40
C GLU A 126 9.74 4.95 -16.22
N ALA A 127 9.30 5.66 -17.27
CA ALA A 127 8.04 6.41 -17.26
C ALA A 127 6.83 5.49 -17.14
N ASP A 128 6.80 4.38 -17.88
CA ASP A 128 5.74 3.38 -17.80
C ASP A 128 5.66 2.74 -16.41
N ASP A 129 6.81 2.46 -15.79
CA ASP A 129 6.87 1.93 -14.42
C ASP A 129 6.31 2.91 -13.40
N ALA A 130 6.60 4.22 -13.55
CA ALA A 130 6.02 5.26 -12.73
C ALA A 130 4.49 5.36 -12.91
N VAL A 131 3.97 5.21 -14.14
CA VAL A 131 2.53 5.17 -14.41
C VAL A 131 1.88 3.95 -13.74
N ARG A 132 2.52 2.77 -13.79
CA ARG A 132 2.03 1.55 -13.11
C ARG A 132 1.99 1.73 -11.59
N ASP A 133 3.02 2.33 -11.00
CA ASP A 133 3.03 2.65 -9.56
C ASP A 133 1.91 3.60 -9.16
N LEU A 134 1.65 4.62 -9.98
CA LEU A 134 0.59 5.58 -9.72
C LEU A 134 -0.79 4.90 -9.78
N ASN A 135 -1.02 4.02 -10.76
CA ASN A 135 -2.26 3.25 -10.85
C ASN A 135 -2.45 2.32 -9.65
N ALA A 136 -1.41 1.60 -9.23
CA ALA A 136 -1.47 0.77 -8.03
C ALA A 136 -1.78 1.58 -6.76
N CYS A 137 -1.30 2.82 -6.68
CA CYS A 137 -1.62 3.76 -5.61
C CYS A 137 -3.10 4.18 -5.66
N ILE A 138 -3.61 4.52 -6.84
CA ILE A 138 -5.02 4.86 -7.06
C ILE A 138 -5.93 3.69 -6.67
N ASP A 139 -5.57 2.46 -7.03
CA ASP A 139 -6.34 1.26 -6.68
C ASP A 139 -6.41 1.06 -5.17
N LYS A 140 -5.27 1.24 -4.46
CA LYS A 140 -5.24 1.18 -2.98
C LYS A 140 -6.12 2.27 -2.36
N TYR A 141 -6.08 3.49 -2.89
CA TYR A 141 -6.94 4.57 -2.42
C TYR A 141 -8.42 4.25 -2.64
N ASN A 142 -8.79 3.76 -3.83
CA ASN A 142 -10.16 3.39 -4.15
C ASN A 142 -10.67 2.24 -3.26
N ALA A 143 -9.81 1.29 -2.89
CA ALA A 143 -10.16 0.20 -1.99
C ALA A 143 -10.57 0.68 -0.58
N VAL A 144 -10.02 1.80 -0.09
CA VAL A 144 -10.37 2.35 1.23
C VAL A 144 -11.36 3.50 1.18
N LYS A 145 -11.55 4.14 0.04
CA LYS A 145 -12.43 5.32 -0.11
C LYS A 145 -13.87 5.07 0.36
N GLY A 146 -14.39 3.86 0.17
CA GLY A 146 -15.74 3.50 0.63
C GLY A 146 -15.84 3.14 2.12
N THR A 147 -14.71 3.04 2.81
CA THR A 147 -14.60 2.69 4.24
C THR A 147 -14.31 3.90 5.14
N LEU A 148 -14.02 5.06 4.52
CA LEU A 148 -13.82 6.37 5.17
C LEU A 148 -15.15 7.14 5.24
#